data_AF-A0A1W9IY09-F1
#
_entry.id   AF-A0A1W9IY09-F1
#
_cell.length_a   1.000
_cell.length_b   1.000
_cell.length_c   1.000
_cell.angle_alpha   90.00
_cell.angle_beta   90.00
_cell.angle_gamma   90.00
#
_symmetry.space_group_name_H-M   'P 1'
#
loop_
_entity.id
_entity.type
_entity.pdbx_description
1 polymer ?
#
loop_
_entity_poly.entity_id
_entity_poly.type
_entity_poly.pdbx_seq_one_letter_code
_entity_poly.pdbx_strand_id
1 'polypeptide(L)'
;MSQDAERQKYIEQSKKSLERMQGFDVTTLPRVDVLGTALNFTDAVDPATRLIDLYRQLPGEVLDQLPNNFLRTIQQQADNDFNLLDAILKFEPGMPKAERDARIIHVTQAYDPTFQQLHPLISYAVRKSTDFSKLEREARSLIQNVTDRATELQHELEKRKKDADAILQAVRKVAEEQGVSQQAIYFKNEADSHDRESTIWLKRTVWLTVGLTVYAAATLVLHKIPFLVPGNLYDTIQLAASKILIFVTISYFLILSAKNYVAHRHNSVVNRHRQNALATYTALVKAGGEEASRDVVLAKAADCIFSPQSTGFARTEGGEGGSLSLVNVAPGGVRPTVSG
;
A
#
# COMPACT_ATOMS: atom_id res chain seq x y z
N MET A 1 -54.26 10.96 60.17
CA MET A 1 -53.44 10.92 58.94
C MET A 1 -52.04 10.48 59.33
N SER A 2 -51.44 9.48 58.68
CA SER A 2 -50.06 9.08 58.99
C SER A 2 -49.07 10.17 58.54
N GLN A 3 -47.94 10.28 59.22
CA GLN A 3 -46.88 11.24 58.87
C GLN A 3 -46.38 11.06 57.42
N ASP A 4 -46.44 9.84 56.89
CA ASP A 4 -46.08 9.52 55.50
C ASP A 4 -47.09 10.08 54.49
N ALA A 5 -48.38 10.05 54.80
CA ALA A 5 -49.41 10.62 53.95
C ALA A 5 -49.31 12.16 53.88
N GLU A 6 -48.90 12.80 54.97
CA GLU A 6 -48.65 14.25 55.00
C GLU A 6 -47.40 14.62 54.20
N ARG A 7 -46.33 13.83 54.30
CA ARG A 7 -45.10 14.01 53.53
C ARG A 7 -45.33 13.86 52.03
N GLN A 8 -46.06 12.83 51.61
CA GLN A 8 -46.37 12.60 50.20
C GLN A 8 -47.14 13.76 49.59
N LYS A 9 -48.05 14.36 50.37
CA LYS A 9 -48.78 15.55 49.95
C LYS A 9 -47.84 16.74 49.71
N TYR A 10 -46.86 16.99 50.57
CA TYR A 10 -45.88 18.07 50.35
C TYR A 10 -45.05 17.84 49.10
N ILE A 11 -44.58 16.60 48.85
CA ILE A 11 -43.82 16.25 47.64
C ILE A 11 -44.65 16.51 46.39
N GLU A 12 -45.89 16.02 46.35
CA GLU A 12 -46.76 16.16 45.18
C GLU A 12 -47.12 17.63 44.90
N GLN A 13 -47.36 18.42 45.94
CA GLN A 13 -47.62 19.85 45.81
C GLN A 13 -46.40 20.62 45.28
N SER A 14 -45.22 20.41 45.87
CA SER A 14 -43.98 21.02 45.40
C SER A 14 -43.65 20.63 43.97
N LYS A 15 -43.88 19.36 43.60
CA LYS A 15 -43.65 18.85 42.24
C LYS A 15 -44.55 19.55 41.22
N LYS A 16 -45.85 19.67 41.51
CA LYS A 16 -46.80 20.39 40.64
C LYS A 16 -46.40 21.85 40.44
N SER A 17 -46.03 22.57 41.50
CA SER A 17 -45.61 23.97 41.41
C SER A 17 -44.30 24.12 40.63
N LEU A 18 -43.34 23.20 40.83
CA LEU A 18 -42.07 23.18 40.09
C LEU A 18 -42.29 22.90 38.60
N GLU A 19 -43.02 21.84 38.26
CA GLU A 19 -43.31 21.46 36.87
C GLU A 19 -44.06 22.56 36.13
N ARG A 20 -44.98 23.25 36.81
CA ARG A 20 -45.71 24.40 36.25
C ARG A 20 -44.76 25.55 35.88
N MET A 21 -43.76 25.85 36.72
CA MET A 21 -42.75 26.85 36.39
C MET A 21 -41.82 26.38 35.27
N GLN A 22 -41.37 25.13 35.31
CA GLN A 22 -40.45 24.56 34.31
C GLN A 22 -41.07 24.52 32.90
N GLY A 23 -42.38 24.23 32.84
CA GLY A 23 -43.17 24.14 31.61
C GLY A 23 -43.82 25.46 31.18
N PHE A 24 -43.57 26.57 31.87
CA PHE A 24 -44.14 27.86 31.49
C PHE A 24 -43.56 28.35 30.15
N ASP A 25 -44.43 28.70 29.21
CA ASP A 25 -44.05 29.21 27.90
C ASP A 25 -43.92 30.73 27.93
N VAL A 26 -42.68 31.21 27.97
CA VAL A 26 -42.33 32.64 28.03
C VAL A 26 -42.76 33.41 26.78
N THR A 27 -42.94 32.73 25.65
CA THR A 27 -43.35 33.35 24.39
C THR A 27 -44.79 33.88 24.42
N THR A 28 -45.57 33.47 25.43
CA THR A 28 -46.94 33.95 25.66
C THR A 28 -47.00 35.33 26.32
N LEU A 29 -45.90 35.80 26.93
CA LEU A 29 -45.87 37.05 27.70
C LEU A 29 -46.01 38.33 26.87
N PRO A 30 -45.37 38.51 25.69
CA PRO A 30 -45.39 39.79 24.96
C PRO A 30 -46.78 40.35 24.70
N ARG A 31 -47.76 39.49 24.32
CA ARG A 31 -49.15 39.87 24.02
C ARG A 31 -49.29 41.10 23.08
N VAL A 32 -48.38 41.23 22.12
CA VAL A 32 -48.29 42.37 21.18
C VAL A 32 -49.58 42.54 20.38
N ASP A 33 -50.21 41.44 19.98
CA ASP A 33 -51.45 41.45 19.17
C ASP A 33 -52.66 42.02 19.93
N VAL A 34 -52.67 41.96 21.27
CA VAL A 34 -53.79 42.38 22.13
C VAL A 34 -53.53 43.74 22.78
N LEU A 35 -52.30 44.01 23.18
CA LEU A 35 -51.92 45.21 23.95
C LEU A 35 -51.25 46.30 23.09
N GLY A 36 -50.93 45.99 21.83
CA GLY A 36 -50.29 46.91 20.90
C GLY A 36 -48.85 47.27 21.27
N THR A 37 -48.28 48.27 20.59
CA THR A 37 -46.86 48.63 20.72
C THR A 37 -46.51 49.37 22.03
N ALA A 38 -47.48 49.98 22.70
CA ALA A 38 -47.24 50.82 23.87
C ALA A 38 -47.40 50.09 25.23
N LEU A 39 -48.21 49.03 25.30
CA LEU A 39 -48.58 48.33 26.54
C LEU A 39 -48.22 46.83 26.54
N ASN A 40 -47.48 46.34 25.53
CA ASN A 40 -47.00 44.96 25.50
C ASN A 40 -45.95 44.66 26.60
N PHE A 41 -45.68 43.37 26.81
CA PHE A 41 -44.71 42.87 27.81
C PHE A 41 -43.48 42.22 27.16
N THR A 42 -43.07 42.69 25.97
CA THR A 42 -41.87 42.16 25.32
C THR A 42 -40.65 42.23 26.23
N ASP A 43 -40.52 43.32 27.00
CA ASP A 43 -39.41 43.54 27.93
C ASP A 43 -39.41 42.57 29.14
N ALA A 44 -40.51 41.83 29.37
CA ALA A 44 -40.60 40.84 30.45
C ALA A 44 -40.04 39.46 30.05
N VAL A 45 -39.84 39.20 28.74
CA VAL A 45 -39.45 37.88 28.23
C VAL A 45 -38.07 37.45 28.72
N ASP A 46 -37.06 38.31 28.58
CA ASP A 46 -35.70 37.96 28.99
C ASP A 46 -35.59 37.75 30.52
N PRO A 47 -36.15 38.63 31.37
CA PRO A 47 -36.21 38.39 32.81
C PRO A 47 -36.96 37.10 33.19
N ALA A 48 -38.11 36.83 32.57
CA ALA A 48 -38.90 35.63 32.84
C ALA A 48 -38.17 34.35 32.39
N THR A 49 -37.47 34.38 31.24
CA THR A 49 -36.67 33.25 30.74
C THR A 49 -35.58 32.90 31.73
N ARG A 50 -34.83 33.90 32.19
CA ARG A 50 -33.77 33.72 33.19
C ARG A 50 -34.29 33.14 34.51
N LEU A 51 -35.47 33.58 34.95
CA LEU A 51 -36.14 33.06 36.14
C LEU A 51 -36.55 31.60 35.96
N ILE A 52 -37.17 31.23 34.83
CA ILE A 52 -37.62 29.86 34.55
C ILE A 52 -36.45 28.90 34.39
N ASP A 53 -35.35 29.33 33.76
CA ASP A 53 -34.15 28.51 33.59
C ASP A 53 -33.51 28.11 34.93
N LEU A 54 -33.70 28.91 35.99
CA LEU A 54 -33.29 28.54 37.35
C LEU A 54 -34.09 27.33 37.86
N TYR A 55 -35.40 27.31 37.63
CA TYR A 55 -36.27 26.19 38.02
C TYR A 55 -35.98 24.94 37.20
N ARG A 56 -35.61 25.07 35.93
CA ARG A 56 -35.24 23.93 35.04
C ARG A 56 -33.98 23.20 35.50
N GLN A 57 -33.12 23.84 36.28
CA GLN A 57 -31.92 23.21 36.83
C GLN A 57 -32.20 22.28 38.02
N LEU A 58 -33.44 22.25 38.53
CA LEU A 58 -33.85 21.41 39.65
C LEU A 58 -34.63 20.17 39.14
N PRO A 59 -34.05 18.96 39.17
CA PRO A 59 -34.75 17.74 38.76
C PRO A 59 -35.88 17.40 39.74
N GLY A 60 -37.03 16.99 39.22
CA GLY A 60 -38.19 16.62 40.02
C GLY A 60 -37.94 15.41 40.94
N GLU A 61 -37.01 14.52 40.57
CA GLU A 61 -36.64 13.32 41.33
C GLU A 61 -35.93 13.64 42.66
N VAL A 62 -35.32 14.83 42.77
CA VAL A 62 -34.62 15.23 43.99
C VAL A 62 -35.60 15.61 45.10
N LEU A 63 -36.84 15.98 44.76
CA LEU A 63 -37.86 16.41 45.72
C LEU A 63 -38.17 15.32 46.76
N ASP A 64 -38.18 14.05 46.36
CA ASP A 64 -38.46 12.90 47.26
C ASP A 64 -37.48 12.79 48.44
N GLN A 65 -36.33 13.47 48.35
CA GLN A 65 -35.21 13.36 49.27
C GLN A 65 -35.01 14.65 50.07
N LEU A 66 -35.77 15.70 49.78
CA LEU A 66 -35.69 16.97 50.49
C LEU A 66 -36.54 16.94 51.77
N PRO A 67 -36.07 17.56 52.86
CA PRO A 67 -36.89 17.84 54.03
C PRO A 67 -38.14 18.68 53.69
N ASN A 68 -39.22 18.48 54.44
CA ASN A 68 -40.50 19.17 54.23
C ASN A 68 -40.39 20.70 54.23
N ASN A 69 -39.40 21.27 54.94
CA ASN A 69 -39.17 22.72 54.93
C ASN A 69 -38.71 23.22 53.55
N PHE A 70 -37.79 22.50 52.90
CA PHE A 70 -37.31 22.87 51.56
C PHE A 70 -38.36 22.62 50.48
N LEU A 71 -39.16 21.56 50.63
CA LEU A 71 -40.32 21.32 49.76
C LEU A 71 -41.30 22.50 49.79
N ARG A 72 -41.63 22.97 51.00
CA ARG A 72 -42.49 24.15 51.18
C ARG A 72 -41.85 25.41 50.61
N THR A 73 -40.56 25.62 50.79
CA THR A 73 -39.84 26.76 50.19
C THR A 73 -39.92 26.73 48.66
N ILE A 74 -39.64 25.59 48.03
CA ILE A 74 -39.74 25.44 46.57
C ILE A 74 -41.17 25.72 46.10
N GLN A 75 -42.16 25.14 46.77
CA GLN A 75 -43.56 25.34 46.43
C GLN A 75 -43.95 26.82 46.52
N GLN A 76 -43.66 27.46 47.65
CA GLN A 76 -44.02 28.85 47.90
C GLN A 76 -43.33 29.79 46.91
N GLN A 77 -42.04 29.60 46.64
CA GLN A 77 -41.30 30.44 45.71
C GLN A 77 -41.80 30.25 44.27
N ALA A 78 -42.03 29.00 43.85
CA ALA A 78 -42.60 28.70 42.53
C ALA A 78 -44.04 29.22 42.36
N ASP A 79 -44.86 29.17 43.42
CA ASP A 79 -46.21 29.74 43.43
C ASP A 79 -46.18 31.27 43.33
N ASN A 80 -45.30 31.92 44.11
CA ASN A 80 -45.13 33.37 44.07
C ASN A 80 -44.67 33.87 42.71
N ASP A 81 -43.65 33.25 42.14
CA ASP A 81 -43.09 33.64 40.84
C ASP A 81 -44.08 33.37 39.70
N PHE A 82 -44.79 32.22 39.75
CA PHE A 82 -45.84 31.94 38.78
C PHE A 82 -46.96 32.98 38.85
N ASN A 83 -47.36 33.41 40.05
CA ASN A 83 -48.38 34.44 40.20
C ASN A 83 -47.94 35.78 39.57
N LEU A 84 -46.65 36.12 39.55
CA LEU A 84 -46.16 37.30 38.84
C LEU A 84 -46.35 37.17 37.32
N LEU A 85 -46.03 36.00 36.76
CA LEU A 85 -46.20 35.70 35.34
C LEU A 85 -47.67 35.64 34.93
N ASP A 86 -48.51 34.98 35.73
CA ASP A 86 -49.96 34.89 35.54
C ASP A 86 -50.62 36.28 35.59
N ALA A 87 -50.12 37.17 36.45
CA ALA A 87 -50.63 38.52 36.54
C ALA A 87 -50.25 39.39 35.31
N ILE A 88 -49.23 39.04 34.53
CA ILE A 88 -48.96 39.63 33.20
C ILE A 88 -49.98 39.10 32.18
N LEU A 89 -50.28 37.81 32.20
CA LEU A 89 -51.26 37.19 31.30
C LEU A 89 -52.69 37.72 31.53
N LYS A 90 -53.00 38.18 32.74
CA LYS A 90 -54.30 38.76 33.13
C LYS A 90 -54.40 40.29 33.00
N PHE A 91 -53.39 40.96 32.44
CA PHE A 91 -53.43 42.40 32.21
C PHE A 91 -54.41 42.77 31.08
N GLU A 92 -55.28 43.77 31.26
CA GLU A 92 -56.34 44.11 30.30
C GLU A 92 -56.13 45.48 29.62
N PRO A 93 -56.56 45.66 28.36
CA PRO A 93 -56.54 46.95 27.67
C PRO A 93 -57.43 47.97 28.41
N GLY A 94 -56.82 49.01 28.99
CA GLY A 94 -57.49 50.02 29.81
C GLY A 94 -56.86 50.20 31.20
N MET A 95 -56.01 49.26 31.62
CA MET A 95 -55.19 49.42 32.81
C MET A 95 -54.07 50.46 32.60
N PRO A 96 -53.66 51.21 33.64
CA PRO A 96 -52.62 52.23 33.53
C PRO A 96 -51.27 51.66 33.08
N LYS A 97 -50.54 52.41 32.24
CA LYS A 97 -49.17 52.05 31.85
C LYS A 97 -48.24 51.83 33.05
N ALA A 98 -48.43 52.60 34.13
CA ALA A 98 -47.67 52.43 35.37
C ALA A 98 -47.84 51.03 35.99
N GLU A 99 -49.02 50.41 35.84
CA GLU A 99 -49.28 49.05 36.33
C GLU A 99 -48.60 47.99 35.45
N ARG A 100 -48.55 48.22 34.12
CA ARG A 100 -47.76 47.41 33.19
C ARG A 100 -46.29 47.43 33.57
N ASP A 101 -45.73 48.63 33.73
CA ASP A 101 -44.31 48.84 34.01
C ASP A 101 -43.93 48.24 35.37
N ALA A 102 -44.81 48.35 36.38
CA ALA A 102 -44.62 47.69 37.67
C ALA A 102 -44.51 46.16 37.53
N ARG A 103 -45.40 45.50 36.77
CA ARG A 103 -45.35 44.04 36.59
C ARG A 103 -44.03 43.56 35.96
N ILE A 104 -43.49 44.33 35.01
CA ILE A 104 -42.17 44.05 34.41
C ILE A 104 -41.05 44.17 35.46
N ILE A 105 -41.08 45.22 36.28
CA ILE A 105 -40.12 45.42 37.37
C ILE A 105 -40.18 44.26 38.36
N HIS A 106 -41.38 43.81 38.74
CA HIS A 106 -41.54 42.71 39.69
C HIS A 106 -40.97 41.39 39.15
N VAL A 107 -41.21 41.03 37.88
CA VAL A 107 -40.59 39.84 37.27
C VAL A 107 -39.07 39.98 37.18
N THR A 108 -38.58 41.19 36.86
CA THR A 108 -37.15 41.47 36.81
C THR A 108 -36.47 41.30 38.17
N GLN A 109 -37.13 41.76 39.24
CA GLN A 109 -36.60 41.69 40.60
C GLN A 109 -36.79 40.31 41.26
N ALA A 110 -37.63 39.43 40.69
CA ALA A 110 -37.89 38.10 41.24
C ALA A 110 -36.68 37.16 41.15
N TYR A 111 -35.74 37.40 40.22
CA TYR A 111 -34.60 36.50 40.00
C TYR A 111 -33.69 36.36 41.22
N ASP A 112 -33.21 37.46 41.79
CA ASP A 112 -32.22 37.45 42.87
C ASP A 112 -32.69 36.71 44.15
N PRO A 113 -33.89 37.00 44.71
CA PRO A 113 -34.36 36.26 45.88
C PRO A 113 -34.62 34.78 45.58
N THR A 114 -35.10 34.46 44.37
CA THR A 114 -35.31 33.07 43.94
C THR A 114 -33.99 32.33 43.84
N PHE A 115 -32.97 32.95 43.25
CA PHE A 115 -31.63 32.39 43.16
C PHE A 115 -31.06 32.08 44.55
N GLN A 116 -31.16 33.01 45.51
CA GLN A 116 -30.66 32.81 46.87
C GLN A 116 -31.32 31.60 47.56
N GLN A 117 -32.62 31.39 47.34
CA GLN A 117 -33.34 30.28 47.95
C GLN A 117 -33.08 28.93 47.26
N LEU A 118 -33.00 28.91 45.93
CA LEU A 118 -32.93 27.66 45.16
C LEU A 118 -31.50 27.19 44.90
N HIS A 119 -30.50 28.08 44.87
CA HIS A 119 -29.12 27.71 44.54
C HIS A 119 -28.51 26.60 45.43
N PRO A 120 -28.70 26.59 46.76
CA PRO A 120 -28.22 25.48 47.59
C PRO A 120 -28.85 24.13 47.23
N LEU A 121 -30.13 24.14 46.81
CA LEU A 121 -30.89 22.96 46.42
C LEU A 121 -30.47 22.45 45.05
N ILE A 122 -30.24 23.37 44.09
CA ILE A 122 -29.69 23.06 42.77
C ILE A 122 -28.29 22.43 42.93
N SER A 123 -27.44 23.00 43.79
CA SER A 123 -26.11 22.46 44.06
C SER A 123 -26.15 21.04 44.66
N TYR A 124 -27.09 20.79 45.57
CA TYR A 124 -27.34 19.45 46.10
C TYR A 124 -27.84 18.48 45.02
N ALA A 125 -28.77 18.93 44.18
CA ALA A 125 -29.36 18.14 43.10
C ALA A 125 -28.33 17.73 42.05
N VAL A 126 -27.48 18.66 41.59
CA VAL A 126 -26.41 18.41 40.61
C VAL A 126 -25.41 17.39 41.14
N ARG A 127 -24.98 17.54 42.40
CA ARG A 127 -24.06 16.58 43.03
C ARG A 127 -24.65 15.17 43.15
N LYS A 128 -25.96 15.06 43.36
CA LYS A 128 -26.62 13.76 43.57
C LYS A 128 -27.07 13.09 42.27
N SER A 129 -27.38 13.87 41.25
CA SER A 129 -27.74 13.39 39.91
C SER A 129 -26.52 12.98 39.07
N THR A 130 -25.33 13.48 39.40
CA THR A 130 -24.08 13.10 38.72
C THR A 130 -23.53 11.81 39.35
N ASP A 131 -23.89 10.64 38.82
CA ASP A 131 -23.31 9.34 39.23
C ASP A 131 -21.89 9.19 38.66
N PHE A 132 -20.92 9.82 39.33
CA PHE A 132 -19.50 9.74 39.00
C PHE A 132 -18.97 8.30 38.98
N SER A 133 -19.58 7.38 39.73
CA SER A 133 -19.14 5.98 39.77
C SER A 133 -19.50 5.24 38.49
N LYS A 134 -20.63 5.58 37.88
CA LYS A 134 -21.02 5.03 36.57
C LYS A 134 -20.11 5.53 35.46
N LEU A 135 -19.82 6.83 35.44
CA LEU A 135 -18.94 7.44 34.45
C LEU A 135 -17.51 6.87 34.52
N GLU A 136 -16.98 6.64 35.72
CA GLU A 136 -15.65 6.04 35.89
C GLU A 136 -15.59 4.59 35.36
N ARG A 137 -16.62 3.78 35.62
CA ARG A 137 -16.71 2.41 35.10
C ARG A 137 -16.77 2.38 33.57
N GLU A 138 -17.55 3.28 32.97
CA GLU A 138 -17.65 3.41 31.51
C GLU A 138 -16.31 3.84 30.89
N ALA A 139 -15.63 4.81 31.49
CA ALA A 139 -14.31 5.27 31.03
C ALA A 139 -13.25 4.16 31.08
N ARG A 140 -13.18 3.39 32.18
CA ARG A 140 -12.24 2.26 32.29
C ARG A 140 -12.52 1.17 31.25
N SER A 141 -13.80 0.85 31.01
CA SER A 141 -14.20 -0.09 29.96
C SER A 141 -13.81 0.39 28.56
N LEU A 142 -13.99 1.68 28.28
CA LEU A 142 -13.61 2.25 26.98
C LEU A 142 -12.10 2.19 26.75
N ILE A 143 -11.30 2.53 27.77
CA ILE A 143 -9.84 2.45 27.71
C ILE A 143 -9.40 1.01 27.45
N GLN A 144 -9.97 0.03 28.15
CA GLN A 144 -9.62 -1.38 27.95
C GLN A 144 -9.92 -1.84 26.52
N ASN A 145 -11.11 -1.52 25.99
CA ASN A 145 -11.46 -1.85 24.61
C ASN A 145 -10.50 -1.20 23.59
N VAL A 146 -10.07 0.04 23.83
CA VAL A 146 -9.09 0.71 22.97
C VAL A 146 -7.73 0.02 23.06
N THR A 147 -7.28 -0.36 24.26
CA THR A 147 -6.02 -1.10 24.46
C THR A 147 -6.06 -2.46 23.77
N ASP A 148 -7.14 -3.21 23.92
CA ASP A 148 -7.30 -4.53 23.30
C ASP A 148 -7.27 -4.41 21.76
N ARG A 149 -7.99 -3.43 21.20
CA ARG A 149 -8.02 -3.21 19.76
C ARG A 149 -6.68 -2.73 19.20
N ALA A 150 -5.94 -1.92 19.96
CA ALA A 150 -4.58 -1.53 19.58
C ALA A 150 -3.63 -2.74 19.56
N THR A 151 -3.75 -3.64 20.53
CA THR A 151 -2.94 -4.86 20.63
C THR A 151 -3.24 -5.82 19.47
N GLU A 152 -4.52 -5.99 19.14
CA GLU A 152 -4.97 -6.80 18.00
C GLU A 152 -4.47 -6.23 16.66
N LEU A 153 -4.56 -4.91 16.46
CA LEU A 153 -4.02 -4.23 15.28
C LEU A 153 -2.50 -4.41 15.17
N GLN A 154 -1.78 -4.35 16.29
CA GLN A 154 -0.34 -4.56 16.30
C GLN A 154 0.02 -5.99 15.87
N HIS A 155 -0.72 -7.00 16.34
CA HIS A 155 -0.53 -8.38 15.93
C HIS A 155 -0.91 -8.60 14.45
N GLU A 156 -1.98 -7.99 13.96
CA GLU A 156 -2.33 -8.04 12.52
C GLU A 156 -1.25 -7.37 11.65
N LEU A 157 -0.68 -6.25 12.09
CA LEU A 157 0.41 -5.58 11.39
C LEU A 157 1.67 -6.46 11.31
N GLU A 158 2.04 -7.11 12.41
CA GLU A 158 3.17 -8.05 12.43
C GLU A 158 2.94 -9.23 11.49
N LYS A 159 1.73 -9.79 11.50
CA LYS A 159 1.36 -10.87 10.58
C LYS A 159 1.42 -10.41 9.12
N ARG A 160 0.84 -9.25 8.79
CA ARG A 160 0.86 -8.69 7.43
C ARG A 160 2.28 -8.38 6.96
N LYS A 161 3.14 -7.89 7.85
CA LYS A 161 4.57 -7.68 7.55
C LYS A 161 5.24 -9.00 7.17
N LYS A 162 5.04 -10.04 7.97
CA LYS A 162 5.58 -11.38 7.71
C LYS A 162 5.07 -11.98 6.39
N ASP A 163 3.77 -11.82 6.10
CA ASP A 163 3.17 -12.27 4.86
C ASP A 163 3.73 -11.49 3.65
N ALA A 164 3.93 -10.17 3.78
CA ALA A 164 4.53 -9.35 2.74
C ALA A 164 6.00 -9.72 2.47
N ASP A 165 6.79 -9.97 3.52
CA ASP A 165 8.17 -10.46 3.38
C ASP A 165 8.21 -11.81 2.66
N ALA A 166 7.29 -12.73 2.99
CA ALA A 166 7.18 -14.02 2.32
C ALA A 166 6.77 -13.89 0.84
N ILE A 167 5.82 -13.01 0.52
CA ILE A 167 5.41 -12.73 -0.86
C ILE A 167 6.57 -12.12 -1.65
N LEU A 168 7.29 -11.15 -1.09
CA LEU A 168 8.44 -10.52 -1.74
C LEU A 168 9.54 -11.54 -2.05
N GLN A 169 9.83 -12.44 -1.10
CA GLN A 169 10.76 -13.55 -1.32
C GLN A 169 10.29 -14.49 -2.44
N ALA A 170 9.00 -14.83 -2.48
CA ALA A 170 8.43 -15.65 -3.54
C ALA A 170 8.54 -14.98 -4.92
N VAL A 171 8.24 -13.68 -5.02
CA VAL A 171 8.37 -12.90 -6.26
C VAL A 171 9.83 -12.85 -6.72
N ARG A 172 10.79 -12.58 -5.82
CA ARG A 172 12.22 -12.59 -6.14
C ARG A 172 12.66 -13.95 -6.67
N LYS A 173 12.26 -15.04 -6.00
CA LYS A 173 12.56 -16.41 -6.42
C LYS A 173 11.98 -16.73 -7.81
N VAL A 174 10.73 -16.36 -8.08
CA VAL A 174 10.12 -16.56 -9.40
C VAL A 174 10.81 -15.72 -10.46
N ALA A 175 11.19 -14.47 -10.18
CA ALA A 175 11.91 -13.62 -11.12
C ALA A 175 13.29 -14.19 -11.47
N GLU A 176 14.00 -14.73 -10.49
CA GLU A 176 15.29 -15.41 -10.68
C GLU A 176 15.12 -16.72 -11.48
N GLU A 177 14.13 -17.54 -11.15
CA GLU A 177 13.87 -18.81 -11.84
C GLU A 177 13.37 -18.58 -13.28
N GLN A 178 12.46 -17.64 -13.53
CA GLN A 178 11.95 -17.33 -14.86
C GLN A 178 12.95 -16.57 -15.73
N GLY A 179 13.66 -15.59 -15.17
CA GLY A 179 14.66 -14.81 -15.91
C GLY A 179 15.82 -15.66 -16.42
N VAL A 180 16.37 -16.52 -15.55
CA VAL A 180 17.49 -17.40 -15.91
C VAL A 180 17.05 -18.54 -16.84
N SER A 181 15.87 -19.12 -16.61
CA SER A 181 15.35 -20.19 -17.49
C SER A 181 15.02 -19.69 -18.88
N GLN A 182 14.44 -18.49 -19.03
CA GLN A 182 14.13 -17.92 -20.34
C GLN A 182 15.39 -17.63 -21.16
N GLN A 183 16.44 -17.08 -20.53
CA GLN A 183 17.72 -16.85 -21.20
C GLN A 183 18.41 -18.17 -21.60
N ALA A 184 18.34 -19.20 -20.75
CA ALA A 184 18.87 -20.51 -21.09
C ALA A 184 18.13 -21.14 -22.30
N ILE A 185 16.80 -20.97 -22.38
CA ILE A 185 16.01 -21.40 -23.54
C ILE A 185 16.40 -20.63 -24.79
N TYR A 186 16.60 -19.32 -24.71
CA TYR A 186 17.05 -18.51 -25.84
C TYR A 186 18.40 -18.99 -26.39
N PHE A 187 19.41 -19.16 -25.52
CA PHE A 187 20.71 -19.67 -25.95
C PHE A 187 20.64 -21.10 -26.51
N LYS A 188 19.76 -21.96 -25.98
CA LYS A 188 19.52 -23.28 -26.55
C LYS A 188 18.98 -23.19 -27.98
N ASN A 189 17.96 -22.36 -28.20
CA ASN A 189 17.34 -22.21 -29.52
C ASN A 189 18.35 -21.63 -30.54
N GLU A 190 19.17 -20.65 -30.13
CA GLU A 190 20.22 -20.10 -30.98
C GLU A 190 21.31 -21.14 -31.28
N ALA A 191 21.69 -21.95 -30.28
CA ALA A 191 22.64 -23.04 -30.47
C ALA A 191 22.14 -24.09 -31.47
N ASP A 192 20.86 -24.49 -31.36
CA ASP A 192 20.21 -25.46 -32.24
C ASP A 192 20.04 -24.89 -33.67
N SER A 193 19.73 -23.60 -33.80
CA SER A 193 19.64 -22.89 -35.08
C SER A 193 20.99 -22.90 -35.81
N HIS A 194 22.05 -22.46 -35.13
CA HIS A 194 23.40 -22.50 -35.69
C HIS A 194 23.91 -23.91 -35.96
N ASP A 195 23.51 -24.91 -35.18
CA ASP A 195 23.87 -26.31 -35.46
C ASP A 195 23.25 -26.80 -36.77
N ARG A 196 21.96 -26.48 -37.01
CA ARG A 196 21.27 -26.78 -38.26
C ARG A 196 21.92 -26.09 -39.46
N GLU A 197 22.17 -24.78 -39.34
CA GLU A 197 22.86 -24.01 -40.40
C GLU A 197 24.26 -24.56 -40.68
N SER A 198 25.00 -24.95 -39.64
CA SER A 198 26.31 -25.59 -39.83
C SER A 198 26.20 -26.88 -40.64
N THR A 199 25.19 -27.71 -40.37
CA THR A 199 24.97 -28.96 -41.11
C THR A 199 24.63 -28.68 -42.58
N ILE A 200 23.89 -27.61 -42.87
CA ILE A 200 23.60 -27.17 -44.24
C ILE A 200 24.89 -26.74 -44.95
N TRP A 201 25.72 -25.91 -44.32
CA TRP A 201 27.01 -25.47 -44.87
C TRP A 201 28.00 -26.61 -45.05
N LEU A 202 27.99 -27.61 -44.16
CA LEU A 202 28.78 -28.83 -44.32
C LEU A 202 28.35 -29.59 -45.59
N LYS A 203 27.04 -29.81 -45.78
CA LYS A 203 26.51 -30.45 -47.00
C LYS A 203 26.89 -29.68 -48.25
N ARG A 204 26.79 -28.35 -48.25
CA ARG A 204 27.22 -27.49 -49.37
C ARG A 204 28.72 -27.65 -49.68
N THR A 205 29.56 -27.68 -48.64
CA THR A 205 31.01 -27.92 -48.78
C THR A 205 31.29 -29.30 -49.39
N VAL A 206 30.57 -30.34 -48.97
CA VAL A 206 30.69 -31.70 -49.55
C VAL A 206 30.29 -31.68 -51.02
N TRP A 207 29.14 -31.09 -51.37
CA TRP A 207 28.68 -31.00 -52.77
C TRP A 207 29.64 -30.20 -53.66
N LEU A 208 30.18 -29.08 -53.18
CA LEU A 208 31.18 -28.29 -53.91
C LEU A 208 32.49 -29.05 -54.10
N THR A 209 32.93 -29.81 -53.09
CA THR A 209 34.11 -30.67 -53.20
C THR A 209 33.90 -31.73 -54.27
N VAL A 210 32.78 -32.45 -54.23
CA VAL A 210 32.43 -33.46 -55.24
C VAL A 210 32.36 -32.82 -56.63
N GLY A 211 31.70 -31.67 -56.77
CA GLY A 211 31.60 -30.94 -58.03
C GLY A 211 32.97 -30.52 -58.59
N LEU A 212 33.86 -30.03 -57.73
CA LEU A 212 35.23 -29.67 -58.10
C LEU A 212 36.04 -30.90 -58.56
N THR A 213 35.92 -32.03 -57.85
CA THR A 213 36.57 -33.29 -58.22
C THR A 213 36.06 -33.81 -59.56
N VAL A 214 34.74 -33.79 -59.78
CA VAL A 214 34.12 -34.20 -61.05
C VAL A 214 34.56 -33.27 -62.19
N TYR A 215 34.57 -31.95 -61.95
CA TYR A 215 35.03 -30.97 -62.93
C TYR A 215 36.51 -31.17 -63.30
N ALA A 216 37.38 -31.42 -62.31
CA ALA A 216 38.78 -31.71 -62.54
C ALA A 216 38.96 -33.00 -63.37
N ALA A 217 38.26 -34.08 -63.00
CA ALA A 217 38.29 -35.35 -63.74
C ALA A 217 37.76 -35.21 -65.18
N ALA A 218 36.63 -34.52 -65.37
CA ALA A 218 36.06 -34.26 -66.68
C ALA A 218 37.03 -33.44 -67.55
N THR A 219 37.65 -32.40 -66.99
CA THR A 219 38.62 -31.55 -67.68
C THR A 219 39.83 -32.32 -68.18
N LEU A 220 40.26 -33.37 -67.46
CA LEU A 220 41.33 -34.27 -67.88
C LEU A 220 40.93 -35.16 -69.06
N VAL A 221 39.64 -35.51 -69.25
CA VAL A 221 39.19 -36.41 -70.33
C VAL A 221 38.68 -35.64 -71.56
N LEU A 222 38.22 -34.40 -71.37
CA LEU A 222 37.62 -33.53 -72.41
C LEU A 222 38.51 -33.30 -73.64
N HIS A 223 39.84 -33.36 -73.51
CA HIS A 223 40.77 -33.21 -74.65
C HIS A 223 40.70 -34.37 -75.66
N LYS A 224 40.05 -35.49 -75.32
CA LYS A 224 39.87 -36.65 -76.22
C LYS A 224 38.65 -36.52 -77.14
N ILE A 225 37.80 -35.51 -76.96
CA ILE A 225 36.60 -35.29 -77.78
C ILE A 225 36.97 -34.41 -78.98
N PRO A 226 36.90 -34.89 -80.23
CA PRO A 226 37.42 -34.19 -81.41
C PRO A 226 36.82 -32.79 -81.64
N PHE A 227 35.60 -32.55 -81.17
CA PHE A 227 34.89 -31.27 -81.31
C PHE A 227 35.38 -30.17 -80.35
N LEU A 228 36.10 -30.53 -79.28
CA LEU A 228 36.55 -29.59 -78.23
C LEU A 228 38.06 -29.35 -78.27
N VAL A 229 38.73 -29.84 -79.31
CA VAL A 229 40.15 -29.61 -79.55
C VAL A 229 40.31 -28.21 -80.15
N PRO A 230 41.11 -27.32 -79.54
CA PRO A 230 41.31 -25.98 -80.07
C PRO A 230 42.00 -26.02 -81.43
N GLY A 231 41.47 -25.29 -82.41
CA GLY A 231 42.03 -25.22 -83.76
C GLY A 231 43.22 -24.27 -83.89
N ASN A 232 43.37 -23.33 -82.94
CA ASN A 232 44.44 -22.32 -82.94
C ASN A 232 44.91 -21.97 -81.50
N LEU A 233 45.96 -21.15 -81.41
CA LEU A 233 46.55 -20.72 -80.12
C LEU A 233 45.59 -19.88 -79.27
N TYR A 234 44.76 -19.04 -79.91
CA TYR A 234 43.79 -18.19 -79.21
C TYR A 234 42.71 -19.02 -78.50
N ASP A 235 42.13 -20.00 -79.20
CA ASP A 235 41.13 -20.93 -78.65
C ASP A 235 41.71 -21.74 -77.48
N THR A 236 42.99 -22.10 -77.56
CA THR A 236 43.72 -22.81 -76.50
C THR A 236 43.85 -21.93 -75.25
N ILE A 237 44.23 -20.66 -75.42
CA ILE A 237 44.37 -19.69 -74.32
C ILE A 237 42.99 -19.40 -73.70
N GLN A 238 41.95 -19.20 -74.50
CA GLN A 238 40.58 -18.97 -74.01
C GLN A 238 40.04 -20.17 -73.24
N LEU A 239 40.26 -21.40 -73.73
CA LEU A 239 39.88 -22.63 -73.05
C LEU A 239 40.64 -22.81 -71.72
N ALA A 240 41.93 -22.50 -71.68
CA ALA A 240 42.73 -22.55 -70.46
C ALA A 240 42.27 -21.49 -69.44
N ALA A 241 42.05 -20.26 -69.89
CA ALA A 241 41.61 -19.14 -69.05
C ALA A 241 40.22 -19.41 -68.44
N SER A 242 39.26 -19.90 -69.23
CA SER A 242 37.94 -20.27 -68.73
C SER A 242 38.00 -21.43 -67.73
N LYS A 243 38.88 -22.42 -67.94
CA LYS A 243 39.06 -23.52 -66.99
C LYS A 243 39.59 -23.06 -65.64
N ILE A 244 40.58 -22.17 -65.66
CA ILE A 244 41.16 -21.56 -64.48
C ILE A 244 40.12 -20.70 -63.76
N LEU A 245 39.36 -19.89 -64.50
CA LEU A 245 38.31 -19.04 -63.92
C LEU A 245 37.28 -19.88 -63.17
N ILE A 246 36.73 -20.92 -63.81
CA ILE A 246 35.75 -21.83 -63.17
C ILE A 246 36.34 -22.50 -61.92
N PHE A 247 37.59 -22.99 -62.02
CA PHE A 247 38.27 -23.61 -60.88
C PHE A 247 38.45 -22.65 -59.70
N VAL A 248 38.91 -21.42 -59.96
CA VAL A 248 39.11 -20.37 -58.94
C VAL A 248 37.78 -20.00 -58.30
N THR A 249 36.72 -19.81 -59.09
CA THR A 249 35.38 -19.48 -58.58
C THR A 249 34.83 -20.59 -57.67
N ILE A 250 34.87 -21.86 -58.11
CA ILE A 250 34.40 -22.99 -57.28
C ILE A 250 35.24 -23.12 -56.01
N SER A 251 36.57 -22.97 -56.12
CA SER A 251 37.48 -23.02 -54.97
C SER A 251 37.17 -21.91 -53.96
N TYR A 252 36.87 -20.69 -54.42
CA TYR A 252 36.46 -19.59 -53.55
C TYR A 252 35.15 -19.90 -52.81
N PHE A 253 34.13 -20.42 -53.50
CA PHE A 253 32.87 -20.84 -52.86
C PHE A 253 33.05 -21.98 -51.87
N LEU A 254 33.98 -22.91 -52.13
CA LEU A 254 34.32 -23.98 -51.21
C LEU A 254 34.94 -23.42 -49.92
N ILE A 255 35.92 -22.50 -50.05
CA ILE A 255 36.53 -21.83 -48.89
C ILE A 255 35.48 -21.05 -48.09
N LEU A 256 34.60 -20.30 -48.77
CA LEU A 256 33.53 -19.54 -48.12
C LEU A 256 32.56 -20.47 -47.36
N SER A 257 32.17 -21.59 -47.97
CA SER A 257 31.27 -22.57 -47.35
C SER A 257 31.91 -23.23 -46.13
N ALA A 258 33.20 -23.58 -46.21
CA ALA A 258 33.97 -24.12 -45.09
C ALA A 258 34.11 -23.11 -43.95
N LYS A 259 34.37 -21.83 -44.26
CA LYS A 259 34.41 -20.75 -43.25
C LYS A 259 33.06 -20.58 -42.55
N ASN A 260 31.96 -20.57 -43.28
CA ASN A 260 30.60 -20.47 -42.71
C ASN A 260 30.25 -21.68 -41.82
N TYR A 261 30.62 -22.90 -42.24
CA TYR A 261 30.46 -24.09 -41.39
C TYR A 261 31.15 -23.93 -40.04
N VAL A 262 32.42 -23.52 -40.07
CA VAL A 262 33.24 -23.33 -38.86
C VAL A 262 32.66 -22.24 -37.96
N ALA A 263 32.23 -21.11 -38.53
CA ALA A 263 31.61 -20.01 -37.78
C ALA A 263 30.29 -20.43 -37.09
N HIS A 264 29.40 -21.12 -37.80
CA HIS A 264 28.16 -21.62 -37.20
C HIS A 264 28.40 -22.68 -36.13
N ARG A 265 29.39 -23.59 -36.32
CA ARG A 265 29.77 -24.54 -35.26
C ARG A 265 30.34 -23.85 -34.03
N HIS A 266 31.18 -22.83 -34.21
CA HIS A 266 31.68 -22.02 -33.11
C HIS A 266 30.52 -21.41 -32.31
N ASN A 267 29.62 -20.70 -32.97
CA ASN A 267 28.49 -20.04 -32.30
C ASN A 267 27.55 -21.04 -31.62
N SER A 268 27.30 -22.20 -32.24
CA SER A 268 26.51 -23.27 -31.64
C SER A 268 27.12 -23.76 -30.33
N VAL A 269 28.43 -24.04 -30.32
CA VAL A 269 29.14 -24.50 -29.11
C VAL A 269 29.16 -23.43 -28.03
N VAL A 270 29.42 -22.17 -28.38
CA VAL A 270 29.41 -21.05 -27.41
C VAL A 270 28.04 -20.88 -26.79
N ASN A 271 26.97 -20.87 -27.58
CA ASN A 271 25.61 -20.73 -27.06
C ASN A 271 25.18 -21.94 -26.22
N ARG A 272 25.62 -23.15 -26.58
CA ARG A 272 25.42 -24.36 -25.78
C ARG A 272 26.15 -24.28 -24.43
N HIS A 273 27.36 -23.73 -24.41
CA HIS A 273 28.09 -23.48 -23.17
C HIS A 273 27.36 -22.48 -22.28
N ARG A 274 26.90 -21.34 -22.84
CA ARG A 274 26.11 -20.33 -22.12
C ARG A 274 24.84 -20.91 -21.51
N GLN A 275 24.12 -21.74 -22.26
CA GLN A 275 22.96 -22.48 -21.75
C GLN A 275 23.33 -23.34 -20.52
N ASN A 276 24.40 -24.13 -20.63
CA ASN A 276 24.83 -25.02 -19.55
C ASN A 276 25.33 -24.24 -18.32
N ALA A 277 26.02 -23.11 -18.53
CA ALA A 277 26.48 -22.23 -17.47
C ALA A 277 25.29 -21.61 -16.70
N LEU A 278 24.25 -21.15 -17.39
CA LEU A 278 23.02 -20.65 -16.76
C LEU A 278 22.30 -21.73 -15.96
N ALA A 279 22.15 -22.95 -16.52
CA ALA A 279 21.52 -24.07 -15.83
C ALA A 279 22.29 -24.46 -14.55
N THR A 280 23.62 -24.47 -14.63
CA THR A 280 24.50 -24.78 -13.49
C THR A 280 24.46 -23.66 -12.44
N TYR A 281 24.42 -22.40 -12.86
CA TYR A 281 24.24 -21.25 -11.97
C TYR A 281 22.96 -21.36 -11.15
N THR A 282 21.82 -21.68 -11.79
CA THR A 282 20.56 -21.90 -11.07
C THR A 282 20.68 -23.00 -10.02
N ALA A 283 21.35 -24.11 -10.34
CA ALA A 283 21.56 -25.20 -9.40
C ALA A 283 22.46 -24.79 -8.22
N LEU A 284 23.54 -24.04 -8.47
CA LEU A 284 24.48 -23.58 -7.45
C LEU A 284 23.87 -22.53 -6.51
N VAL A 285 23.12 -21.56 -7.05
CA VAL A 285 22.42 -20.55 -6.24
C VAL A 285 21.32 -21.17 -5.39
N LYS A 286 20.62 -22.20 -5.90
CA LYS A 286 19.64 -22.95 -5.09
C LYS A 286 20.29 -23.76 -3.96
N ALA A 287 21.55 -24.18 -4.13
CA ALA A 287 22.29 -24.97 -3.15
C ALA A 287 23.08 -24.11 -2.13
N GLY A 288 23.52 -22.91 -2.52
CA GLY A 288 24.28 -22.00 -1.66
C GLY A 288 23.37 -21.19 -0.73
N GLY A 289 23.42 -21.48 0.58
CA GLY A 289 22.56 -20.85 1.59
C GLY A 289 22.99 -19.45 2.07
N GLU A 290 24.24 -19.03 1.83
CA GLU A 290 24.77 -17.73 2.29
C GLU A 290 24.85 -16.68 1.17
N GLU A 291 24.44 -15.44 1.47
CA GLU A 291 24.48 -14.29 0.56
C GLU A 291 25.89 -14.03 -0.02
N ALA A 292 26.94 -14.15 0.79
CA ALA A 292 28.33 -13.95 0.33
C ALA A 292 28.77 -15.00 -0.71
N SER A 293 28.29 -16.25 -0.59
CA SER A 293 28.59 -17.30 -1.58
C SER A 293 27.85 -17.07 -2.90
N ARG A 294 26.69 -16.42 -2.82
CA ARG A 294 25.83 -16.17 -3.98
C ARG A 294 26.41 -15.11 -4.93
N ASP A 295 26.99 -14.05 -4.39
CA ASP A 295 27.61 -12.99 -5.19
C ASP A 295 28.86 -13.49 -5.93
N VAL A 296 29.68 -14.34 -5.27
CA VAL A 296 30.84 -14.97 -5.91
C VAL A 296 30.42 -15.92 -7.03
N VAL A 297 29.38 -16.73 -6.79
CA VAL A 297 28.81 -17.64 -7.80
C VAL A 297 28.21 -16.85 -8.97
N LEU A 298 27.55 -15.72 -8.71
CA LEU A 298 27.02 -14.84 -9.75
C LEU A 298 28.13 -14.22 -10.60
N ALA A 299 29.17 -13.66 -9.97
CA ALA A 299 30.31 -13.09 -10.68
C ALA A 299 31.00 -14.14 -11.55
N LYS A 300 31.20 -15.36 -11.02
CA LYS A 300 31.84 -16.43 -11.78
C LYS A 300 30.95 -16.97 -12.90
N ALA A 301 29.64 -17.07 -12.68
CA ALA A 301 28.69 -17.46 -13.72
C ALA A 301 28.62 -16.40 -14.84
N ALA A 302 28.58 -15.11 -14.50
CA ALA A 302 28.60 -14.02 -15.46
C ALA A 302 29.87 -14.05 -16.33
N ASP A 303 31.03 -14.28 -15.70
CA ASP A 303 32.31 -14.50 -16.39
C ASP A 303 32.21 -15.68 -17.36
N CYS A 304 31.69 -16.84 -16.94
CA CYS A 304 31.51 -18.00 -17.83
C CYS A 304 30.51 -17.77 -18.97
N ILE A 305 29.45 -16.98 -18.77
CA ILE A 305 28.41 -16.74 -19.79
C ILE A 305 28.87 -15.71 -20.84
N PHE A 306 29.56 -14.65 -20.40
CA PHE A 306 29.82 -13.49 -21.25
C PHE A 306 31.29 -13.35 -21.71
N SER A 307 32.23 -14.07 -21.09
CA SER A 307 33.63 -14.04 -21.57
C SER A 307 33.75 -14.63 -22.99
N PRO A 308 34.67 -14.08 -23.82
CA PRO A 308 35.00 -14.69 -25.11
C PRO A 308 35.55 -16.11 -24.91
N GLN A 309 34.91 -17.11 -25.52
CA GLN A 309 35.33 -18.50 -25.43
C GLN A 309 36.03 -18.91 -26.72
N SER A 310 37.30 -19.33 -26.65
CA SER A 310 37.98 -19.94 -27.79
C SER A 310 37.53 -21.39 -27.93
N THR A 311 36.81 -21.69 -29.01
CA THR A 311 36.48 -23.09 -29.36
C THR A 311 37.49 -23.61 -30.37
N GLY A 312 37.59 -24.93 -30.55
CA GLY A 312 38.38 -25.52 -31.63
C GLY A 312 37.96 -25.11 -33.05
N PHE A 313 36.82 -24.42 -33.20
CA PHE A 313 36.35 -23.81 -34.45
C PHE A 313 36.75 -22.33 -34.60
N ALA A 314 37.17 -21.65 -33.53
CA ALA A 314 37.68 -20.30 -33.64
C ALA A 314 39.16 -20.35 -34.08
N ARG A 315 39.50 -19.75 -35.21
CA ARG A 315 40.91 -19.47 -35.52
C ARG A 315 41.33 -18.23 -34.75
N THR A 316 42.33 -18.37 -33.88
CA THR A 316 43.02 -17.23 -33.29
C THR A 316 43.83 -16.56 -34.39
N GLU A 317 43.32 -15.47 -34.97
CA GLU A 317 44.13 -14.63 -35.85
C GLU A 317 45.11 -13.82 -34.98
N GLY A 318 46.31 -14.39 -34.79
CA GLY A 318 47.47 -13.72 -34.18
C GLY A 318 48.13 -14.53 -33.05
N GLY A 319 49.28 -15.15 -33.34
CA GLY A 319 50.14 -15.75 -32.31
C GLY A 319 51.17 -16.73 -32.87
N GLU A 320 52.32 -16.23 -33.32
CA GLU A 320 53.57 -16.98 -33.23
C GLU A 320 53.78 -17.47 -31.79
N GLY A 321 54.34 -18.68 -31.63
CA GLY A 321 54.95 -19.11 -30.37
C GLY A 321 53.97 -19.60 -29.31
N GLY A 322 54.05 -20.89 -29.00
CA GLY A 322 53.20 -21.55 -28.02
C GLY A 322 53.17 -20.86 -26.66
N SER A 323 51.96 -20.68 -26.14
CA SER A 323 51.70 -20.63 -24.71
C SER A 323 50.62 -21.67 -24.39
N LEU A 324 51.08 -22.88 -24.09
CA LEU A 324 50.35 -23.77 -23.20
C LEU A 324 50.18 -23.01 -21.88
N SER A 325 48.97 -22.50 -21.63
CA SER A 325 48.61 -21.97 -20.31
C SER A 325 48.45 -23.17 -19.37
N LEU A 326 49.58 -23.55 -18.77
CA LEU A 326 49.63 -24.45 -17.63
C LEU A 326 48.89 -23.78 -16.48
N VAL A 327 47.78 -24.42 -16.14
CA VAL A 327 46.99 -24.25 -14.92
C VAL A 327 47.88 -23.95 -13.71
N ASN A 328 47.45 -22.91 -13.02
CA ASN A 328 47.82 -22.49 -11.68
C ASN A 328 47.83 -23.70 -10.71
N VAL A 329 49.00 -24.27 -10.45
CA VAL A 329 49.25 -25.14 -9.28
C VAL A 329 49.96 -24.27 -8.25
N ALA A 330 49.21 -23.82 -7.24
CA ALA A 330 49.75 -23.09 -6.10
C ALA A 330 50.71 -23.99 -5.29
N PRO A 331 51.89 -23.52 -4.85
CA PRO A 331 52.58 -24.16 -3.75
C PRO A 331 51.99 -23.63 -2.44
N GLY A 332 51.50 -24.56 -1.61
CA GLY A 332 51.10 -24.29 -0.25
C GLY A 332 52.22 -23.64 0.55
N GLY A 333 51.87 -22.63 1.34
CA GLY A 333 52.78 -21.96 2.26
C GLY A 333 53.30 -22.92 3.32
N VAL A 334 54.62 -23.11 3.33
CA VAL A 334 55.35 -23.59 4.49
C VAL A 334 56.22 -22.43 4.97
N ARG A 335 55.90 -21.88 6.14
CA ARG A 335 56.80 -20.97 6.87
C ARG A 335 57.83 -21.83 7.62
N PRO A 336 59.15 -21.57 7.51
CA PRO A 336 60.09 -22.07 8.49
C PRO A 336 60.22 -21.04 9.62
N THR A 337 59.98 -21.50 10.84
CA THR A 337 60.55 -20.94 12.06
C THR A 337 62.06 -21.17 12.05
N VAL A 338 62.89 -20.15 12.20
CA VAL A 338 64.24 -20.33 12.74
C VAL A 338 64.60 -19.16 13.64
N SER A 339 64.99 -19.54 14.85
CA SER A 339 65.52 -18.77 15.96
C SER A 339 66.84 -18.07 15.64
N GLY A 340 67.05 -16.91 16.26
CA GLY A 340 68.30 -16.17 16.35
C GLY A 340 68.13 -15.03 17.33
#